data_AF-A0A662W9J3-F1
#
_entry.id   AF-A0A662W9J3-F1
#
_cell.length_a   1.000
_cell.length_b   1.000
_cell.length_c   1.000
_cell.angle_alpha   90.00
_cell.angle_beta   90.00
_cell.angle_gamma   90.00
#
_symmetry.space_group_name_H-M   'P 1'
#
loop_
_entity.id
_entity.type
_entity.pdbx_description
1 polymer ?
#
loop_
_entity_poly.entity_id
_entity_poly.type
_entity_poly.pdbx_seq_one_letter_code
_entity_poly.pdbx_strand_id
1 'polypeptide(L)' 'MAKRKKRLRKGMESLLEVIEEHKEKKRKAEEKGDWLLAEYYDKEIAKLWRNYEKKKRMFEK' A
#
# COMPACT_ATOMS: atom_id res chain seq x y z
N MET A 1 -4.97 5.14 24.88
CA MET A 1 -4.45 6.02 23.81
C MET A 1 -3.15 5.49 23.18
N ALA A 2 -2.04 5.37 23.91
CA ALA A 2 -0.72 5.01 23.36
C ALA A 2 -0.65 3.66 22.59
N LYS A 3 -1.26 2.59 23.13
CA LYS A 3 -1.29 1.27 22.47
C LYS A 3 -2.02 1.30 21.11
N ARG A 4 -3.08 2.11 20.98
CA ARG A 4 -3.86 2.29 19.73
C ARG A 4 -3.02 3.02 18.67
N LYS A 5 -2.36 4.12 19.05
CA LYS A 5 -1.45 4.86 18.17
C LYS A 5 -0.28 3.98 17.70
N LYS A 6 0.34 3.19 18.59
CA LYS A 6 1.41 2.24 18.21
C LYS A 6 0.92 1.17 17.21
N ARG A 7 -0.30 0.63 17.41
CA ARG A 7 -0.90 -0.35 16.48
C ARG A 7 -1.20 0.27 15.11
N LEU A 8 -1.73 1.50 15.08
CA LEU A 8 -1.99 2.22 13.84
C LEU A 8 -0.70 2.50 13.07
N ARG A 9 0.36 2.93 13.77
CA ARG A 9 1.68 3.14 13.16
C ARG A 9 2.23 1.88 12.51
N LYS A 10 2.29 0.76 13.24
CA LYS A 10 2.71 -0.53 12.66
C LYS A 10 1.85 -0.92 11.46
N GLY A 11 0.53 -0.76 11.57
CA GLY A 11 -0.40 -1.06 10.49
C GLY A 11 -0.30 -0.12 9.29
N MET A 12 0.37 1.03 9.41
CA MET A 12 0.72 1.93 8.30
C MET A 12 2.07 1.55 7.69
N GLU A 13 3.07 1.22 8.53
CA GLU A 13 4.37 0.68 8.09
C GLU A 13 4.19 -0.57 7.22
N SER A 14 3.41 -1.55 7.68
CA SER A 14 3.12 -2.75 6.88
C SER A 14 2.36 -2.47 5.58
N LEU A 15 1.54 -1.42 5.52
CA LEU A 15 0.88 -1.05 4.26
C LEU A 15 1.89 -0.48 3.25
N LEU A 16 2.88 0.28 3.72
CA LEU A 16 3.93 0.82 2.86
C LEU A 16 4.82 -0.29 2.32
N GLU A 17 5.20 -1.27 3.14
CA GLU A 17 5.96 -2.46 2.70
C GLU A 17 5.23 -3.19 1.56
N VAL A 18 3.93 -3.47 1.76
CA VAL A 18 3.12 -4.15 0.74
C VAL A 18 2.96 -3.31 -0.54
N ILE A 19 2.85 -1.97 -0.42
CA ILE A 19 2.83 -1.07 -1.59
C ILE A 19 4.14 -1.19 -2.38
N GLU A 20 5.30 -1.19 -1.72
CA GLU A 20 6.59 -1.32 -2.39
C GLU A 20 6.74 -2.66 -3.09
N GLU A 21 6.30 -3.77 -2.46
CA GLU A 21 6.27 -5.07 -3.13
C GLU A 21 5.39 -5.06 -4.39
N HIS A 22 4.22 -4.44 -4.34
CA HIS A 22 3.34 -4.34 -5.51
C HIS A 22 3.92 -3.44 -6.59
N LYS A 23 4.63 -2.36 -6.25
CA LYS A 23 5.36 -1.54 -7.24
C LYS A 23 6.45 -2.33 -7.94
N GLU A 24 7.21 -3.14 -7.19
CA GLU A 24 8.25 -3.99 -7.80
C GLU A 24 7.63 -5.04 -8.74
N LYS A 25 6.53 -5.67 -8.32
CA LYS A 25 5.79 -6.63 -9.16
C LYS A 25 5.19 -5.97 -10.39
N LYS A 26 4.66 -4.75 -10.27
CA LYS A 26 4.20 -3.93 -11.40
C LYS A 26 5.33 -3.67 -12.38
N ARG A 27 6.49 -3.21 -11.91
CA ARG A 27 7.66 -2.95 -12.76
C ARG A 27 8.08 -4.20 -13.53
N LYS A 28 8.15 -5.35 -12.85
CA LYS A 28 8.44 -6.65 -13.47
C LYS A 28 7.40 -7.07 -14.52
N ALA A 29 6.13 -6.70 -14.33
CA ALA A 29 5.08 -6.96 -15.32
C ALA A 29 5.23 -6.05 -16.56
N GLU A 30 5.52 -4.76 -16.34
CA GLU A 30 5.80 -3.79 -17.41
C GLU A 30 7.04 -4.20 -18.23
N GLU A 31 8.12 -4.63 -17.57
CA GLU A 31 9.35 -5.13 -18.21
C GLU A 31 9.07 -6.37 -19.09
N LYS A 32 8.06 -7.18 -18.74
CA LYS A 32 7.64 -8.35 -19.51
C LYS A 32 6.59 -8.04 -20.59
N GLY A 33 6.13 -6.79 -20.68
CA GLY A 33 5.03 -6.39 -21.56
C GLY A 33 3.66 -6.92 -21.14
N ASP A 34 3.50 -7.38 -19.90
CA ASP A 34 2.23 -7.86 -19.36
C ASP A 34 1.41 -6.69 -18.80
N TRP A 35 0.73 -5.99 -19.70
CA TRP A 35 -0.04 -4.78 -19.39
C TRP A 35 -1.23 -5.03 -18.47
N LEU A 36 -1.89 -6.19 -18.60
CA LEU A 36 -3.04 -6.57 -17.75
C LEU A 36 -2.59 -6.77 -16.30
N LEU A 37 -1.45 -7.45 -16.11
CA LEU A 37 -0.88 -7.66 -14.79
C LEU A 37 -0.37 -6.36 -14.18
N ALA A 38 0.23 -5.47 -14.99
CA ALA A 38 0.64 -4.15 -14.55
C ALA A 38 -0.57 -3.30 -14.09
N GLU A 39 -1.67 -3.30 -14.84
CA GLU A 39 -2.91 -2.60 -14.47
C GLU A 39 -3.53 -3.17 -13.18
N TYR A 40 -3.51 -4.49 -13.01
CA TYR A 40 -3.95 -5.14 -11.77
C TYR A 40 -3.17 -4.61 -10.55
N TYR A 41 -1.84 -4.57 -10.65
CA TYR A 41 -1.02 -4.06 -9.56
C TYR A 41 -1.26 -2.57 -9.30
N ASP A 42 -1.52 -1.77 -10.34
CA ASP A 42 -1.84 -0.35 -10.18
C ASP A 42 -3.13 -0.14 -9.36
N LYS A 43 -4.17 -0.95 -9.63
CA LYS A 43 -5.43 -0.96 -8.88
C LYS A 43 -5.21 -1.36 -7.42
N GLU A 44 -4.40 -2.38 -7.16
CA GLU A 44 -4.08 -2.82 -5.79
C GLU A 44 -3.26 -1.75 -5.03
N ILE A 45 -2.27 -1.12 -5.66
CA ILE A 45 -1.50 -0.01 -5.07
C ILE A 45 -2.45 1.14 -4.68
N ALA A 46 -3.36 1.54 -5.57
CA ALA A 46 -4.31 2.61 -5.30
C ALA A 46 -5.28 2.28 -4.14
N LYS A 47 -5.68 1.01 -3.99
CA LYS A 47 -6.49 0.53 -2.86
C LYS A 47 -5.71 0.56 -1.55
N LEU A 48 -4.44 0.15 -1.56
CA LEU A 48 -3.56 0.19 -0.39
C LEU A 48 -3.28 1.62 0.08
N TRP A 49 -3.05 2.56 -0.84
CA TRP A 49 -2.91 3.99 -0.50
C TRP A 49 -4.15 4.57 0.16
N ARG A 50 -5.35 4.26 -0.38
CA ARG A 50 -6.62 4.66 0.25
C ARG A 50 -6.76 4.12 1.68
N ASN A 51 -6.30 2.89 1.93
CA ASN A 51 -6.29 2.31 3.27
C ASN A 51 -5.27 2.98 4.19
N TYR A 52 -4.08 3.29 3.68
CA TYR A 52 -3.05 4.03 4.40
C TYR A 52 -3.57 5.41 4.83
N GLU A 53 -4.17 6.18 3.92
CA GLU A 53 -4.73 7.50 4.22
C GLU A 53 -5.81 7.44 5.30
N LYS A 54 -6.73 6.46 5.23
CA LYS A 54 -7.75 6.26 6.27
C LYS A 54 -7.10 6.04 7.65
N LYS A 55 -6.05 5.22 7.71
CA LYS A 55 -5.31 4.98 8.96
C LYS A 55 -4.55 6.21 9.44
N LYS A 56 -3.95 6.98 8.53
CA LYS A 56 -3.26 8.24 8.83
C LYS A 56 -4.21 9.26 9.46
N ARG A 57 -5.38 9.47 8.85
CA ARG A 57 -6.44 10.35 9.40
C ARG A 57 -6.88 9.93 10.80
N MET A 58 -6.95 8.62 11.08
CA MET A 58 -7.28 8.11 12.43
C MET A 58 -6.14 8.23 13.44
N PHE A 59 -4.89 8.32 12.99
CA PHE A 59 -3.71 8.47 13.84
C PHE A 59 -3.51 9.93 14.27
N GLU A 60 -3.83 10.86 13.38
CA GLU A 60 -3.76 12.31 13.59
C GLU A 60 -4.93 12.85 14.44
N LYS A 61 -6.09 12.17 14.42
CA LYS A 61 -7.20 12.39 15.37
C LYS A 61 -6.86 11.85 16.77
#